data_AF-A0AAP8HUJ7-F1
#
_entry.id   AF-A0AAP8HUJ7-F1
#
_cell.length_a   1.000
_cell.length_b   1.000
_cell.length_c   1.000
_cell.angle_alpha   90.00
_cell.angle_beta   90.00
_cell.angle_gamma   90.00
#
_symmetry.space_group_name_H-M   'P 1'
#
loop_
_entity.id
_entity.type
_entity.pdbx_description
1 polymer ?
#
loop_
_entity_poly.entity_id
_entity_poly.type
_entity_poly.pdbx_seq_one_letter_code
_entity_poly.pdbx_strand_id
1 'polypeptide(L)'
;PFVLIVLIVGMFAEFLQVGVVLAFEKLKPSAKKLNVMSNLKNIFSKKNLVELLKSVIKIAFLSVLVTLVVRDALPELMAVPHSGLAGLEAGVGGMMRTLIVNIAVAYVVISLADFVWQRMQYRKGLMMSKEDIKQEFK
;
A
#
# COMPACT_ATOMS: atom_id res chain seq x y z
N PRO A 1 13.85 -6.65 -17.95
CA PRO A 1 13.84 -5.16 -17.84
C PRO A 1 12.84 -4.62 -16.79
N PHE A 2 11.54 -4.94 -16.85
CA PHE A 2 10.53 -4.39 -15.94
C PHE A 2 10.72 -4.75 -14.45
N VAL A 3 11.05 -6.01 -14.15
CA VAL A 3 11.28 -6.45 -12.76
C VAL A 3 12.43 -5.69 -12.10
N LEU A 4 13.47 -5.36 -12.88
CA LEU A 4 14.66 -4.67 -12.40
C LEU A 4 14.35 -3.20 -12.07
N ILE A 5 13.50 -2.56 -12.88
CA ILE A 5 12.98 -1.21 -12.60
C ILE A 5 12.17 -1.22 -11.29
N VAL A 6 11.26 -2.17 -11.13
CA VAL A 6 10.43 -2.27 -9.92
C VAL A 6 11.29 -2.50 -8.67
N LEU A 7 12.32 -3.34 -8.76
CA LEU A 7 13.27 -3.57 -7.67
C LEU A 7 14.00 -2.29 -7.26
N ILE A 8 14.60 -1.58 -8.21
CA ILE A 8 15.36 -0.35 -7.94
C ILE A 8 14.45 0.72 -7.33
N VAL A 9 13.27 0.93 -7.92
CA VAL A 9 12.31 1.92 -7.43
C VAL A 9 11.79 1.54 -6.04
N GLY A 10 11.49 0.27 -5.80
CA GLY A 10 11.05 -0.23 -4.50
C GLY A 10 12.09 -0.03 -3.41
N MET A 11 13.35 -0.40 -3.67
CA MET A 11 14.46 -0.18 -2.73
C MET A 11 14.63 1.31 -2.43
N PHE A 12 14.64 2.15 -3.45
CA PHE A 12 14.82 3.59 -3.28
C PHE A 12 13.67 4.22 -2.47
N ALA A 13 12.43 3.79 -2.71
CA ALA A 13 11.27 4.23 -1.95
C ALA A 13 11.35 3.84 -0.46
N GLU A 14 11.77 2.61 -0.13
CA GLU A 14 11.98 2.19 1.25
C GLU A 14 13.09 3.01 1.94
N PHE A 15 14.21 3.25 1.24
CA PHE A 15 15.29 4.08 1.76
C PHE A 15 14.83 5.51 2.07
N LEU A 16 14.02 6.11 1.20
CA LEU A 16 13.46 7.45 1.44
C LEU A 16 12.43 7.46 2.59
N GLN A 17 11.67 6.38 2.75
CA GLN A 17 10.58 6.30 3.73
C GLN A 17 11.09 6.05 5.16
N VAL A 18 12.02 5.11 5.32
CA VAL A 18 12.48 4.62 6.64
C VAL A 18 13.91 5.06 6.97
N GLY A 19 14.73 5.36 5.96
CA GLY A 19 16.16 5.57 6.12
C GLY A 19 16.95 4.26 6.23
N VAL A 20 18.27 4.37 6.34
CA VAL A 20 19.15 3.20 6.48
C VAL A 20 19.12 2.71 7.94
N VAL A 21 18.52 1.55 8.19
CA VAL A 21 18.48 0.92 9.51
C VAL A 21 19.26 -0.40 9.49
N LEU A 22 20.53 -0.36 9.87
CA LEU A 22 21.37 -1.55 10.02
C LEU A 22 21.18 -2.15 11.41
N ALA A 23 20.40 -3.24 11.50
CA ALA A 23 20.09 -3.91 12.77
C ALA A 23 20.53 -5.37 12.75
N PHE A 24 21.84 -5.62 12.77
CA PHE A 24 22.43 -6.96 12.80
C PHE A 24 21.97 -7.80 14.00
N GLU A 25 21.62 -7.15 15.10
CA GLU A 25 21.13 -7.82 16.31
C GLU A 25 19.74 -8.45 16.14
N LYS A 26 18.91 -7.93 15.23
CA LYS A 26 17.57 -8.48 14.94
C LYS A 26 17.62 -9.82 14.21
N LEU A 27 18.76 -10.19 13.63
CA LEU A 27 19.01 -11.46 12.96
C LEU A 27 19.18 -12.63 13.95
N LYS A 28 19.44 -12.36 15.23
CA LYS A 28 19.50 -13.42 16.24
C LYS A 28 18.12 -14.06 16.43
N PRO A 29 17.97 -15.39 16.26
CA PRO A 29 16.72 -16.07 16.55
C PRO A 29 16.44 -15.97 18.05
N SER A 30 15.28 -15.42 18.42
CA SER A 30 14.86 -15.28 19.82
C SER A 30 13.59 -16.10 20.08
N ALA A 31 13.58 -16.91 21.13
CA ALA A 31 12.42 -17.73 21.52
C ALA A 31 11.16 -16.90 21.80
N LYS A 32 11.32 -15.63 22.23
CA LYS A 32 10.20 -14.68 22.38
C LYS A 32 9.47 -14.38 21.06
N LYS A 33 10.18 -14.32 19.92
CA LYS A 33 9.57 -14.10 18.59
C LYS A 33 8.77 -15.31 18.09
N LEU A 34 9.11 -16.52 18.57
CA LEU A 34 8.43 -17.78 18.21
C LEU A 34 7.16 -18.05 19.04
N ASN A 35 6.84 -17.22 20.04
CA ASN A 35 5.66 -17.45 20.86
C ASN A 35 4.37 -17.13 20.07
N VAL A 36 3.70 -18.20 19.61
CA VAL A 36 2.48 -18.18 18.79
C VAL A 36 1.32 -17.42 19.46
N MET A 37 1.17 -17.55 20.78
CA MET A 37 0.09 -16.89 21.52
C MET A 37 0.26 -15.36 21.55
N SER A 38 1.49 -14.89 21.70
CA SER A 38 1.79 -13.45 21.64
C SER A 38 1.59 -12.87 20.24
N ASN A 39 1.93 -13.66 19.20
CA ASN A 39 1.74 -13.27 17.81
C ASN A 39 0.25 -13.20 17.45
N LEU A 40 -0.57 -14.15 17.89
CA LEU A 40 -2.03 -14.11 17.71
C LEU A 40 -2.65 -12.86 18.34
N LYS A 41 -2.24 -12.50 19.57
CA LYS A 41 -2.70 -11.27 20.23
C LYS A 41 -2.28 -10.01 19.47
N ASN A 42 -1.10 -10.01 18.85
CA ASN A 42 -0.65 -8.91 18.00
C ASN A 42 -1.44 -8.83 16.68
N ILE A 43 -1.81 -9.99 16.10
CA ILE A 43 -2.64 -10.06 14.89
C ILE A 43 -4.03 -9.45 15.14
N PHE A 44 -4.63 -9.72 16.32
CA PHE A 44 -5.90 -9.14 16.74
C PHE A 44 -5.76 -7.82 17.50
N SER A 45 -4.61 -7.15 17.40
CA SER A 45 -4.43 -5.84 18.03
C SER A 45 -5.30 -4.78 17.34
N LYS A 46 -5.67 -3.73 18.10
CA LYS A 46 -6.41 -2.56 17.57
C LYS A 46 -5.70 -1.94 16.36
N LYS A 47 -4.36 -2.00 16.33
CA LYS A 47 -3.56 -1.50 15.21
C LYS A 47 -3.85 -2.28 13.92
N ASN A 48 -3.82 -3.60 13.99
CA ASN A 48 -4.08 -4.46 12.84
C ASN A 48 -5.53 -4.34 12.35
N LEU A 49 -6.50 -4.19 13.26
CA LEU A 49 -7.90 -3.99 12.87
C LEU A 49 -8.08 -2.70 12.05
N VAL A 50 -7.40 -1.61 12.45
CA VAL A 50 -7.40 -0.35 11.69
C VAL A 50 -6.71 -0.52 10.33
N GLU A 51 -5.60 -1.25 10.27
CA GLU A 51 -4.92 -1.55 8.99
C GLU A 51 -5.80 -2.38 8.05
N LEU A 52 -6.53 -3.38 8.57
CA LEU A 52 -7.51 -4.15 7.81
C LEU A 52 -8.62 -3.27 7.27
N LEU A 53 -9.21 -2.42 8.10
CA LEU A 53 -10.26 -1.48 7.68
C LEU A 53 -9.78 -0.55 6.57
N LYS A 54 -8.56 0.01 6.71
CA LYS A 54 -7.95 0.83 5.65
C LYS A 54 -7.79 0.04 4.34
N SER A 55 -7.36 -1.22 4.42
CA SER A 55 -7.20 -2.07 3.23
C SER A 55 -8.53 -2.36 2.55
N VAL A 56 -9.59 -2.66 3.32
CA VAL A 56 -10.94 -2.85 2.78
C VAL A 56 -11.44 -1.58 2.08
N ILE A 57 -11.24 -0.41 2.68
CA ILE A 57 -11.62 0.88 2.08
C ILE A 57 -10.88 1.12 0.76
N LYS A 58 -9.57 0.85 0.70
CA LYS A 58 -8.78 0.99 -0.54
C LYS A 58 -9.28 0.07 -1.63
N ILE A 59 -9.57 -1.18 -1.30
CA ILE A 59 -10.09 -2.17 -2.26
C ILE A 59 -11.44 -1.70 -2.78
N ALA A 60 -12.38 -1.35 -1.90
CA ALA A 60 -13.70 -0.86 -2.29
C ALA A 60 -13.60 0.38 -3.19
N PHE A 61 -12.76 1.35 -2.82
CA PHE A 61 -12.52 2.56 -3.60
C PHE A 61 -11.98 2.25 -5.00
N LEU A 62 -10.94 1.40 -5.10
CA LEU A 62 -10.36 1.01 -6.37
C LEU A 62 -11.34 0.19 -7.22
N SER A 63 -12.13 -0.69 -6.61
CA SER A 63 -13.17 -1.44 -7.32
C SER A 63 -14.21 -0.51 -7.95
N VAL A 64 -14.66 0.52 -7.22
CA VAL A 64 -15.59 1.53 -7.75
C VAL A 64 -14.94 2.31 -8.89
N LEU A 65 -13.72 2.81 -8.70
CA LEU A 65 -12.99 3.57 -9.72
C LEU A 65 -12.80 2.77 -11.01
N VAL A 66 -12.36 1.52 -10.90
CA VAL A 66 -12.18 0.63 -12.07
C VAL A 66 -13.51 0.38 -12.77
N THR A 67 -14.58 0.11 -12.00
CA THR A 67 -15.91 -0.11 -12.58
C THR A 67 -16.41 1.10 -13.35
N LEU A 68 -16.17 2.32 -12.84
CA LEU A 68 -16.54 3.56 -13.53
C LEU A 68 -15.74 3.73 -14.84
N VAL A 69 -14.41 3.60 -14.78
CA VAL A 69 -13.56 3.73 -15.98
C VAL A 69 -13.92 2.72 -17.05
N VAL A 70 -14.17 1.46 -16.66
CA VAL A 70 -14.58 0.43 -17.61
C VAL A 70 -15.97 0.72 -18.18
N ARG A 71 -16.91 1.18 -17.35
CA ARG A 71 -18.27 1.53 -17.80
C ARG A 71 -18.23 2.68 -18.81
N ASP A 72 -17.41 3.69 -18.57
CA ASP A 72 -17.27 4.85 -19.46
C ASP A 72 -16.58 4.46 -20.79
N ALA A 73 -15.71 3.45 -20.77
CA ALA A 73 -15.05 2.92 -21.94
C ALA A 73 -15.87 1.87 -22.73
N LEU A 74 -16.98 1.35 -22.18
CA LEU A 74 -17.82 0.35 -22.85
C LEU A 74 -18.32 0.78 -24.24
N PRO A 75 -18.83 2.01 -24.45
CA PRO A 75 -19.31 2.42 -25.77
C PRO A 75 -18.21 2.40 -26.83
N GLU A 76 -17.00 2.85 -26.49
CA GLU A 76 -15.84 2.81 -27.38
C GLU A 76 -15.42 1.37 -27.66
N LEU A 77 -15.39 0.51 -26.64
CA LEU A 77 -15.09 -0.92 -26.80
C LEU A 77 -16.09 -1.65 -27.69
N MET A 78 -17.38 -1.30 -27.62
CA MET A 78 -18.41 -1.90 -28.49
C MET A 78 -18.27 -1.47 -29.96
N ALA A 79 -17.59 -0.34 -30.24
CA ALA A 79 -17.30 0.12 -31.60
C ALA A 79 -16.03 -0.50 -32.21
N VAL A 80 -15.17 -1.12 -31.39
CA VAL A 80 -13.91 -1.76 -31.82
C VAL A 80 -14.11 -2.86 -32.88
N PRO A 81 -15.09 -3.77 -32.77
CA PRO A 81 -15.30 -4.81 -33.78
C PRO A 81 -15.64 -4.26 -35.18
N HIS A 82 -16.08 -3.01 -35.28
CA HIS A 82 -16.50 -2.38 -36.53
C HIS A 82 -15.41 -1.51 -37.16
N SER A 83 -14.29 -1.29 -36.47
CA SER A 83 -13.25 -0.31 -36.85
C SER A 83 -11.89 -0.94 -37.21
N GLY A 84 -11.80 -2.26 -37.26
CA GLY A 84 -10.59 -2.98 -37.66
C GLY A 84 -9.42 -2.84 -36.68
N LEU A 85 -8.21 -3.23 -37.09
CA LEU A 85 -7.00 -3.22 -36.23
C LEU A 85 -6.64 -1.82 -35.70
N ALA A 86 -6.89 -0.76 -36.46
CA ALA A 86 -6.64 0.62 -36.03
C ALA A 86 -7.62 1.10 -34.92
N GLY A 87 -8.87 0.63 -34.95
CA GLY A 87 -9.84 0.89 -33.89
C GLY A 87 -9.51 0.17 -32.58
N LEU A 88 -8.78 -0.95 -32.66
CA LEU A 88 -8.37 -1.75 -31.51
C LEU A 88 -7.31 -1.03 -30.66
N GLU A 89 -6.31 -0.41 -31.30
CA GLU A 89 -5.32 0.41 -30.58
C GLU A 89 -5.96 1.66 -29.98
N ALA A 90 -6.81 2.36 -30.72
CA ALA A 90 -7.46 3.58 -30.26
C ALA A 90 -8.41 3.32 -29.07
N GLY A 91 -9.26 2.30 -29.15
CA GLY A 91 -10.21 1.95 -28.08
C GLY A 91 -9.55 1.29 -26.89
N VAL A 92 -8.85 0.16 -27.10
CA VAL A 92 -8.26 -0.61 -26.00
C VAL A 92 -7.05 0.10 -25.40
N GLY A 93 -6.18 0.68 -26.24
CA GLY A 93 -5.01 1.42 -25.80
C GLY A 93 -5.38 2.71 -25.06
N GLY A 94 -6.40 3.44 -25.54
CA GLY A 94 -6.96 4.61 -24.87
C GLY A 94 -7.54 4.28 -23.49
N MET A 95 -8.35 3.22 -23.42
CA MET A 95 -8.89 2.73 -22.14
C MET A 95 -7.77 2.33 -21.17
N MET A 96 -6.79 1.56 -21.63
CA MET A 96 -5.68 1.10 -20.79
C MET A 96 -4.86 2.27 -20.24
N ARG A 97 -4.56 3.29 -21.06
CA ARG A 97 -3.87 4.50 -20.59
C ARG A 97 -4.69 5.23 -19.54
N THR A 98 -5.99 5.43 -19.79
CA THR A 98 -6.90 6.11 -18.85
C THR A 98 -6.97 5.38 -17.52
N LEU A 99 -7.07 4.05 -17.57
CA LEU A 99 -7.09 3.20 -16.39
C LEU A 99 -5.77 3.28 -15.61
N ILE A 100 -4.62 3.18 -16.28
CA ILE A 100 -3.31 3.31 -15.64
C ILE A 100 -3.15 4.66 -14.95
N VAL A 101 -3.50 5.76 -15.63
CA VAL A 101 -3.37 7.11 -15.07
C VAL A 101 -4.28 7.29 -13.85
N ASN A 102 -5.55 6.91 -13.96
CA ASN A 102 -6.51 7.06 -12.86
C ASN A 102 -6.13 6.22 -11.64
N ILE A 103 -5.68 4.97 -11.86
CA ILE A 103 -5.20 4.11 -10.77
C ILE A 103 -3.91 4.66 -10.17
N ALA A 104 -2.98 5.15 -10.98
CA ALA A 104 -1.74 5.74 -10.49
C ALA A 104 -2.01 6.96 -9.59
N VAL A 105 -2.87 7.88 -10.04
CA VAL A 105 -3.26 9.07 -9.25
C VAL A 105 -3.96 8.65 -7.95
N ALA A 106 -4.90 7.70 -8.02
CA ALA A 106 -5.56 7.14 -6.84
C ALA A 106 -4.55 6.57 -5.83
N TYR A 107 -3.57 5.78 -6.28
CA TYR A 107 -2.54 5.22 -5.42
C TYR A 107 -1.61 6.28 -4.82
N VAL A 108 -1.30 7.36 -5.55
CA VAL A 108 -0.52 8.48 -5.00
C VAL A 108 -1.27 9.11 -3.82
N VAL A 109 -2.58 9.37 -3.95
CA VAL A 109 -3.38 9.94 -2.86
C VAL A 109 -3.47 8.98 -1.67
N ILE A 110 -3.75 7.70 -1.92
CA ILE A 110 -3.85 6.67 -0.88
C ILE A 110 -2.51 6.49 -0.14
N SER A 111 -1.40 6.43 -0.87
CA SER A 111 -0.07 6.22 -0.30
C SER A 111 0.39 7.40 0.54
N LEU A 112 0.07 8.64 0.14
CA LEU A 112 0.31 9.83 0.96
C LEU A 112 -0.42 9.77 2.30
N ALA A 113 -1.72 9.42 2.29
CA ALA A 113 -2.50 9.26 3.50
C ALA A 113 -1.95 8.16 4.41
N ASP A 114 -1.57 7.01 3.84
CA ASP A 114 -0.93 5.92 4.57
C ASP A 114 0.41 6.32 5.17
N PHE A 115 1.24 7.04 4.41
CA PHE A 115 2.55 7.50 4.86
C PHE A 115 2.43 8.43 6.08
N VAL A 116 1.52 9.40 6.03
CA VAL A 116 1.25 10.30 7.17
C VAL A 116 0.79 9.49 8.38
N TRP A 117 -0.16 8.57 8.19
CA TRP A 117 -0.66 7.71 9.27
C TRP A 117 0.46 6.87 9.89
N GLN A 118 1.29 6.23 9.06
CA GLN A 118 2.43 5.43 9.52
C GLN A 118 3.44 6.27 10.28
N ARG A 119 3.77 7.47 9.80
CA ARG A 119 4.72 8.37 10.47
C ARG A 119 4.19 8.87 11.81
N MET A 120 2.90 9.18 11.90
CA MET A 120 2.25 9.50 13.17
C MET A 120 2.27 8.30 14.13
N GLN A 121 1.96 7.10 13.65
CA GLN A 121 1.96 5.91 14.51
C GLN A 121 3.36 5.54 14.98
N TYR A 122 4.37 5.66 14.12
CA TYR A 122 5.76 5.44 14.49
C TYR A 122 6.18 6.41 15.60
N ARG A 123 5.89 7.71 15.45
CA ARG A 123 6.16 8.71 16.50
C ARG A 123 5.44 8.41 17.81
N LYS A 124 4.16 8.01 17.75
CA LYS A 124 3.41 7.62 18.95
C LYS A 124 3.99 6.37 19.62
N GLY A 125 4.48 5.41 18.84
CA GLY A 125 5.14 4.21 19.35
C GLY A 125 6.50 4.46 20.01
N LEU A 126 7.16 5.59 19.71
CA LEU A 126 8.41 6.02 20.35
C LEU A 126 8.19 6.86 21.62
N MET A 127 6.96 7.28 21.90
CA MET A 127 6.66 8.03 23.12
C MET A 127 6.64 7.08 24.33
N MET A 128 7.34 7.44 25.39
CA MET A 128 7.29 6.70 26.66
C MET A 128 5.88 6.79 27.26
N SER A 129 5.36 5.65 27.72
CA SER A 129 4.13 5.66 28.52
C SER A 129 4.41 6.22 29.92
N LYS A 130 3.36 6.67 30.62
CA LYS A 130 3.50 7.12 32.03
C LYS A 130 4.02 6.01 32.94
N GLU A 131 3.85 4.75 32.55
CA GLU A 131 4.34 3.57 33.25
C GLU A 131 5.84 3.35 33.00
N ASP A 132 6.30 3.54 31.76
CA ASP A 132 7.72 3.44 31.40
C ASP A 132 8.56 4.52 32.10
N ILE A 133 8.04 5.76 32.14
CA ILE A 133 8.69 6.88 32.86
C ILE A 133 8.85 6.53 34.34
N LYS A 134 7.82 5.96 34.98
CA LYS A 134 7.89 5.55 36.40
C LYS A 134 8.88 4.41 36.66
N GLN A 135 9.17 3.56 35.67
CA GLN A 135 10.18 2.50 35.79
C GLN A 135 11.60 3.00 35.58
N GLU A 136 11.82 4.03 34.76
CA GLU A 136 13.16 4.63 34.59
C GLU A 136 13.60 5.48 35.80
N PHE A 137 12.66 6.10 36.52
CA PHE A 137 12.96 6.88 37.73
C PHE A 137 13.12 6.04 39.01
N LYS A 138 13.05 4.71 38.91
CA LYS A 138 13.13 3.79 40.06
C LYS A 138 14.35 2.89 39.95
#